data_AF-A0A7C3KMM6-F1
#
_entry.id   AF-A0A7C3KMM6-F1
#
_cell.length_a   1.000
_cell.length_b   1.000
_cell.length_c   1.000
_cell.angle_alpha   90.00
_cell.angle_beta   90.00
_cell.angle_gamma   90.00
#
_symmetry.space_group_name_H-M   'P 1'
#
loop_
_entity.id
_entity.type
_entity.pdbx_description
1 polymer ?
#
loop_
_entity_poly.entity_id
_entity_poly.type
_entity_poly.pdbx_seq_one_letter_code
_entity_poly.pdbx_strand_id
1 'polypeptide(L)'
;MNKSLLSMLVTLVVIFAIVAIGIYFIDPNLEFPVDRATVPMRMLFVGIGLVIAFAVYFFTRENSAWEVGTRQVVWMAIGAALYAVFSWLFNGTVFVVPSLSQVSLRPAIAIPMFFGYAFGPVVGFFTGAVGNMFGDALTGFSLSPQWSIGNGLVGFIAGLPFLFSDKKKSMDTVLWVSGALAVLTALLFFMNRDQANMLFFDPANNIFGDATISVFAGISIIIGFVLVLVVRYAFGSNENVAAAVTWGMLGNILGLGFAAISDIWINGFSFAAAMVGEFLPAAGPNLIFAAILVPLLVGAYASVQRQSGR
;
A
#
# COMPACT_ATOMS: atom_id res chain seq x y z
N MET A 1 -27.64 -17.22 -1.17
CA MET A 1 -26.55 -16.25 -1.44
C MET A 1 -25.32 -17.03 -1.90
N ASN A 2 -24.65 -16.63 -2.98
CA ASN A 2 -23.39 -17.27 -3.39
C ASN A 2 -22.37 -17.16 -2.25
N LYS A 3 -21.63 -18.24 -1.94
CA LYS A 3 -20.66 -18.27 -0.83
C LYS A 3 -19.57 -17.21 -1.02
N SER A 4 -19.08 -16.99 -2.23
CA SER A 4 -18.08 -15.96 -2.52
C SER A 4 -18.60 -14.54 -2.26
N LEU A 5 -19.87 -14.27 -2.60
CA LEU A 5 -20.53 -12.99 -2.32
C LEU A 5 -20.64 -12.73 -0.82
N LEU A 6 -21.09 -13.73 -0.07
CA LEU A 6 -21.18 -13.62 1.39
C LEU A 6 -19.80 -13.35 1.99
N SER A 7 -18.80 -14.13 1.61
CA SER A 7 -17.42 -13.97 2.08
C SER A 7 -16.88 -12.59 1.79
N MET A 8 -17.02 -12.08 0.56
CA MET A 8 -16.54 -10.75 0.19
C MET A 8 -17.24 -9.66 0.99
N LEU A 9 -18.58 -9.69 1.10
CA LEU A 9 -19.32 -8.70 1.88
C LEU A 9 -18.94 -8.74 3.36
N VAL A 10 -18.80 -9.94 3.95
CA VAL A 10 -18.35 -10.10 5.34
C VAL A 10 -16.95 -9.52 5.52
N THR A 11 -16.01 -9.81 4.62
CA THR A 11 -14.66 -9.25 4.72
C THR A 11 -14.67 -7.72 4.66
N LEU A 12 -15.42 -7.13 3.73
CA LEU A 12 -15.51 -5.66 3.60
C LEU A 12 -16.14 -5.02 4.84
N VAL A 13 -17.21 -5.61 5.37
CA VAL A 13 -17.87 -5.15 6.61
C VAL A 13 -16.92 -5.28 7.80
N VAL A 14 -16.18 -6.38 7.92
CA VAL A 14 -15.20 -6.57 9.00
C VAL A 14 -14.07 -5.55 8.91
N ILE A 15 -13.52 -5.29 7.71
CA ILE A 15 -12.50 -4.25 7.54
C ILE A 15 -13.06 -2.89 7.94
N PHE A 16 -14.26 -2.52 7.45
CA PHE A 16 -14.90 -1.27 7.82
C PHE A 16 -15.11 -1.16 9.33
N ALA A 17 -15.61 -2.22 9.97
CA ALA A 17 -15.87 -2.24 11.40
C ALA A 17 -14.59 -2.12 12.22
N ILE A 18 -13.52 -2.85 11.86
CA ILE A 18 -12.21 -2.74 12.50
C ILE A 18 -11.69 -1.32 12.39
N VAL A 19 -11.75 -0.73 11.19
CA VAL A 19 -11.30 0.65 10.95
C VAL A 19 -12.12 1.66 11.74
N ALA A 20 -13.45 1.60 11.66
CA ALA A 20 -14.33 2.52 12.35
C ALA A 20 -14.17 2.41 13.88
N ILE A 21 -14.24 1.20 14.43
CA ILE A 21 -14.16 0.97 15.88
C ILE A 21 -12.75 1.31 16.39
N GLY A 22 -11.71 0.89 15.67
CA GLY A 22 -10.35 1.08 16.13
C GLY A 22 -9.95 2.56 16.22
N ILE A 23 -10.49 3.44 15.38
CA ILE A 23 -10.30 4.91 15.54
C ILE A 23 -10.74 5.35 16.94
N TYR A 24 -11.98 5.03 17.33
CA TYR A 24 -12.51 5.40 18.65
C TYR A 24 -11.88 4.62 19.80
N PHE A 25 -11.32 3.44 19.53
CA PHE A 25 -10.60 2.67 20.55
C PHE A 25 -9.23 3.30 20.87
N ILE A 26 -8.54 3.82 19.85
CA ILE A 26 -7.20 4.39 19.97
C ILE A 26 -7.26 5.86 20.41
N ASP A 27 -8.18 6.63 19.85
CA ASP A 27 -8.39 8.05 20.14
C ASP A 27 -9.88 8.28 20.49
N PRO A 28 -10.31 7.93 21.72
CA PRO A 28 -11.73 8.00 22.11
C PRO A 28 -12.33 9.41 22.03
N ASN A 29 -11.49 10.44 22.25
CA ASN A 29 -11.93 11.82 22.23
C ASN A 29 -11.81 12.47 20.84
N LEU A 30 -11.06 11.84 19.92
CA LEU A 30 -10.72 12.36 18.59
C LEU A 30 -9.94 13.68 18.67
N GLU A 31 -8.98 13.72 19.58
CA GLU A 31 -8.11 14.88 19.83
C GLU A 31 -6.75 14.72 19.12
N PHE A 32 -6.20 13.51 19.14
CA PHE A 32 -4.93 13.15 18.50
C PHE A 32 -4.78 11.62 18.43
N PRO A 33 -4.32 11.03 17.31
CA PRO A 33 -3.78 11.69 16.11
C PRO A 33 -4.82 12.03 15.04
N VAL A 34 -6.11 11.78 15.28
CA VAL A 34 -7.17 12.01 14.27
C VAL A 34 -8.07 13.16 14.69
N ASP A 35 -7.94 14.30 14.00
CA ASP A 35 -8.85 15.42 14.20
C ASP A 35 -10.30 14.98 13.91
N ARG A 36 -11.16 15.11 14.93
CA ARG A 36 -12.61 14.86 14.87
C ARG A 36 -13.27 15.44 13.62
N ALA A 37 -12.86 16.63 13.18
CA ALA A 37 -13.43 17.30 12.01
C ALA A 37 -13.19 16.51 10.71
N THR A 38 -12.06 15.79 10.63
CA THR A 38 -11.64 15.06 9.43
C THR A 38 -12.19 13.63 9.37
N VAL A 39 -12.67 13.07 10.49
CA VAL A 39 -13.17 11.69 10.59
C VAL A 39 -14.22 11.35 9.54
N PRO A 40 -15.27 12.16 9.30
CA PRO A 40 -16.28 11.82 8.28
C PRO A 40 -15.68 11.67 6.88
N MET A 41 -14.75 12.56 6.49
CA MET A 41 -14.09 12.49 5.20
C MET A 41 -13.12 11.29 5.11
N ARG A 42 -12.38 11.00 6.18
CA ARG A 42 -11.53 9.80 6.24
C ARG A 42 -12.37 8.53 6.07
N MET A 43 -13.51 8.43 6.74
CA MET A 43 -14.43 7.29 6.62
C MET A 43 -15.13 7.21 5.27
N LEU A 44 -15.39 8.34 4.61
CA LEU A 44 -15.87 8.36 3.22
C LEU A 44 -14.85 7.69 2.30
N PHE A 45 -13.57 8.05 2.40
CA PHE A 45 -12.52 7.41 1.59
C PHE A 45 -12.32 5.94 1.98
N VAL A 46 -12.47 5.56 3.24
CA VAL A 46 -12.54 4.15 3.62
C VAL A 46 -13.64 3.44 2.82
N GLY A 47 -14.84 4.00 2.80
CA GLY A 47 -15.97 3.49 2.00
C GLY A 47 -15.66 3.39 0.50
N ILE A 48 -15.04 4.41 -0.09
CA ILE A 48 -14.66 4.41 -1.51
C ILE A 48 -13.68 3.28 -1.82
N GLY A 49 -12.65 3.07 -1.00
CA GLY A 49 -11.70 1.98 -1.20
C GLY A 49 -12.35 0.59 -1.10
N LEU A 50 -13.30 0.41 -0.18
CA LEU A 50 -14.11 -0.82 -0.09
C LEU A 50 -14.99 -1.01 -1.33
N VAL A 51 -15.59 0.05 -1.86
CA VAL A 51 -16.37 0.01 -3.10
C VAL A 51 -15.50 -0.33 -4.30
N ILE A 52 -14.27 0.18 -4.39
CA ILE A 52 -13.31 -0.20 -5.44
C ILE A 52 -13.03 -1.70 -5.39
N ALA A 53 -12.73 -2.25 -4.21
CA ALA A 53 -12.48 -3.68 -4.04
C ALA A 53 -13.72 -4.51 -4.40
N PHE A 54 -14.91 -4.07 -3.97
CA PHE A 54 -16.18 -4.71 -4.31
C PHE A 54 -16.48 -4.65 -5.82
N ALA A 55 -16.20 -3.54 -6.50
CA ALA A 55 -16.43 -3.39 -7.93
C ALA A 55 -15.59 -4.39 -8.73
N VAL A 56 -14.30 -4.53 -8.41
CA VAL A 56 -13.41 -5.52 -9.03
C VAL A 56 -13.92 -6.94 -8.80
N TYR A 57 -14.33 -7.26 -7.56
CA TYR A 57 -15.00 -8.52 -7.26
C TYR A 57 -16.25 -8.70 -8.12
N PHE A 58 -17.14 -7.70 -8.19
CA PHE A 58 -18.41 -7.79 -8.88
C PHE A 58 -18.24 -8.15 -10.36
N PHE A 59 -17.29 -7.51 -11.04
CA PHE A 59 -16.99 -7.77 -12.46
C PHE A 59 -16.25 -9.09 -12.71
N THR A 60 -15.72 -9.73 -11.67
CA THR A 60 -14.91 -10.96 -11.80
C THR A 60 -15.36 -12.08 -10.86
N ARG A 61 -16.59 -12.00 -10.34
CA ARG A 61 -17.16 -12.81 -9.25
C ARG A 61 -17.22 -14.32 -9.52
N GLU A 62 -17.04 -14.72 -10.77
CA GLU A 62 -17.01 -16.12 -11.20
C GLU A 62 -15.66 -16.79 -10.94
N ASN A 63 -14.61 -16.01 -10.66
CA ASN A 63 -13.28 -16.54 -10.37
C ASN A 63 -13.19 -17.09 -8.93
N SER A 64 -12.55 -18.25 -8.75
CA SER A 64 -12.36 -18.90 -7.44
C SER A 64 -11.41 -18.15 -6.51
N ALA A 65 -10.65 -17.16 -7.00
CA ALA A 65 -9.80 -16.29 -6.19
C ALA A 65 -10.57 -15.50 -5.11
N TRP A 66 -11.90 -15.41 -5.25
CA TRP A 66 -12.79 -14.73 -4.30
C TRP A 66 -13.27 -15.63 -3.15
N GLU A 67 -12.91 -16.91 -3.16
CA GLU A 67 -13.30 -17.84 -2.09
C GLU A 67 -12.48 -17.59 -0.82
N VAL A 68 -13.18 -17.32 0.29
CA VAL A 68 -12.59 -17.16 1.61
C VAL A 68 -12.98 -18.35 2.47
N GLY A 69 -12.02 -19.27 2.68
CA GLY A 69 -12.14 -20.37 3.63
C GLY A 69 -11.29 -20.15 4.88
N THR A 70 -11.21 -21.17 5.73
CA THR A 70 -10.45 -21.13 6.99
C THR A 70 -8.99 -20.75 6.77
N ARG A 71 -8.35 -21.24 5.70
CA ARG A 71 -6.95 -20.92 5.41
C ARG A 71 -6.76 -19.44 5.11
N GLN A 72 -7.64 -18.84 4.30
CA GLN A 72 -7.58 -17.42 3.99
C GLN A 72 -7.76 -16.57 5.25
N VAL A 73 -8.67 -16.95 6.16
CA VAL A 73 -8.84 -16.27 7.45
C VAL A 73 -7.57 -16.32 8.30
N VAL A 74 -6.90 -17.48 8.37
CA VAL A 74 -5.62 -17.62 9.07
C VAL A 74 -4.53 -16.75 8.42
N TRP A 75 -4.42 -16.75 7.10
CA TRP A 75 -3.45 -15.90 6.39
C TRP A 75 -3.73 -14.41 6.54
N MET A 76 -5.00 -14.00 6.60
CA MET A 76 -5.40 -12.63 6.91
C MET A 76 -4.90 -12.21 8.30
N ALA A 77 -5.11 -13.06 9.32
CA ALA A 77 -4.67 -12.78 10.68
C ALA A 77 -3.14 -12.73 10.79
N ILE A 78 -2.43 -13.72 10.23
CA ILE A 78 -0.95 -13.76 10.25
C ILE A 78 -0.37 -12.57 9.49
N GLY A 79 -0.88 -12.29 8.28
CA GLY A 79 -0.41 -11.18 7.46
C GLY A 79 -0.63 -9.84 8.15
N ALA A 80 -1.83 -9.59 8.69
CA ALA A 80 -2.12 -8.37 9.43
C ALA A 80 -1.22 -8.22 10.67
N ALA A 81 -0.99 -9.29 11.44
CA ALA A 81 -0.11 -9.24 12.61
C ALA A 81 1.35 -8.96 12.23
N LEU A 82 1.88 -9.64 11.21
CA LEU A 82 3.23 -9.38 10.71
C LEU A 82 3.34 -7.95 10.22
N TYR A 83 2.39 -7.49 9.40
CA TYR A 83 2.45 -6.15 8.86
C TYR A 83 2.31 -5.08 9.95
N ALA A 84 1.48 -5.29 10.96
CA ALA A 84 1.36 -4.40 12.11
C ALA A 84 2.66 -4.28 12.90
N VAL A 85 3.29 -5.40 13.26
CA VAL A 85 4.54 -5.40 14.06
C VAL A 85 5.68 -4.74 13.29
N PHE A 86 5.87 -5.09 12.01
CA PHE A 86 6.94 -4.48 11.22
C PHE A 86 6.63 -3.02 10.87
N SER A 87 5.37 -2.66 10.62
CA SER A 87 5.00 -1.25 10.42
C SER A 87 5.23 -0.45 11.68
N TRP A 88 4.89 -0.97 12.86
CA TRP A 88 5.22 -0.33 14.14
C TRP A 88 6.73 -0.11 14.29
N LEU A 89 7.54 -1.13 14.02
CA LEU A 89 8.99 -1.05 14.10
C LEU A 89 9.58 0.01 13.15
N PHE A 90 9.12 0.06 11.90
CA PHE A 90 9.70 0.95 10.88
C PHE A 90 9.07 2.35 10.84
N ASN A 91 7.79 2.50 11.19
CA ASN A 91 7.13 3.80 11.30
C ASN A 91 7.48 4.51 12.63
N GLY A 92 7.78 3.74 13.68
CA GLY A 92 8.17 4.26 15.00
C GLY A 92 9.68 4.54 15.16
N THR A 93 10.51 4.24 14.16
CA THR A 93 11.97 4.48 14.19
C THR A 93 12.35 5.72 13.35
N VAL A 94 13.59 6.20 13.52
CA VAL A 94 14.13 7.50 13.03
C VAL A 94 14.21 7.64 11.49
N PHE A 95 13.68 6.68 10.72
CA PHE A 95 13.80 6.65 9.25
C PHE A 95 12.65 7.35 8.53
N VAL A 96 12.39 8.60 8.93
CA VAL A 96 11.43 9.49 8.27
C VAL A 96 12.00 9.93 6.92
N VAL A 97 11.20 9.82 5.87
CA VAL A 97 11.57 10.27 4.53
C VAL A 97 11.25 11.77 4.42
N PRO A 98 12.06 12.57 3.71
CA PRO A 98 11.69 13.93 3.33
C PRO A 98 10.29 14.01 2.69
N SER A 99 9.30 14.52 3.42
CA SER A 99 7.88 14.54 3.04
C SER A 99 7.08 15.66 3.73
N LEU A 100 5.88 15.92 3.23
CA LEU A 100 4.93 16.90 3.80
C LEU A 100 4.24 16.40 5.07
N SER A 101 3.99 15.09 5.15
CA SER A 101 3.37 14.44 6.33
C SER A 101 4.23 13.25 6.76
N GLN A 102 3.91 12.63 7.90
CA GLN A 102 4.72 11.54 8.48
C GLN A 102 4.75 10.30 7.58
N VAL A 103 5.73 10.28 6.68
CA VAL A 103 6.05 9.16 5.79
C VAL A 103 7.39 8.57 6.23
N SER A 104 7.42 7.26 6.46
CA SER A 104 8.63 6.54 6.89
C SER A 104 9.07 5.55 5.82
N LEU A 105 10.37 5.21 5.81
CA LEU A 105 10.86 4.09 5.02
C LEU A 105 10.19 2.81 5.50
N ARG A 106 9.44 2.15 4.62
CA ARG A 106 8.59 1.01 5.01
C ARG A 106 8.95 -0.28 4.28
N PRO A 107 10.04 -0.97 4.67
CA PRO A 107 10.34 -2.34 4.18
C PRO A 107 9.15 -3.30 4.36
N ALA A 108 8.34 -3.08 5.40
CA ALA A 108 7.17 -3.88 5.74
C ALA A 108 6.12 -3.94 4.62
N ILE A 109 6.10 -2.98 3.67
CA ILE A 109 5.13 -2.95 2.57
C ILE A 109 5.19 -4.21 1.69
N ALA A 110 6.32 -4.91 1.67
CA ALA A 110 6.45 -6.18 0.97
C ALA A 110 5.52 -7.27 1.53
N ILE A 111 5.05 -7.15 2.78
CA ILE A 111 4.17 -8.11 3.44
C ILE A 111 2.79 -8.13 2.78
N PRO A 112 1.99 -7.03 2.72
CA PRO A 112 0.71 -7.06 2.03
C PRO A 112 0.83 -7.42 0.55
N MET A 113 1.90 -7.00 -0.14
CA MET A 113 2.16 -7.40 -1.53
C MET A 113 2.34 -8.92 -1.64
N PHE A 114 3.20 -9.50 -0.81
CA PHE A 114 3.44 -10.94 -0.78
C PHE A 114 2.18 -11.72 -0.38
N PHE A 115 1.46 -11.31 0.66
CA PHE A 115 0.24 -11.99 1.10
C PHE A 115 -0.87 -11.92 0.05
N GLY A 116 -1.01 -10.78 -0.63
CA GLY A 116 -1.90 -10.65 -1.78
C GLY A 116 -1.52 -11.62 -2.90
N TYR A 117 -0.24 -11.64 -3.27
CA TYR A 117 0.26 -12.52 -4.32
C TYR A 117 0.25 -14.02 -3.96
N ALA A 118 0.46 -14.39 -2.70
CA ALA A 118 0.54 -15.79 -2.30
C ALA A 118 -0.83 -16.39 -1.99
N PHE A 119 -1.74 -15.58 -1.44
CA PHE A 119 -2.99 -16.08 -0.83
C PHE A 119 -4.26 -15.43 -1.39
N GLY A 120 -4.13 -14.51 -2.35
CA GLY A 120 -5.23 -13.92 -3.10
C GLY A 120 -5.58 -12.48 -2.68
N PRO A 121 -6.38 -11.79 -3.50
CA PRO A 121 -6.63 -10.35 -3.38
C PRO A 121 -7.31 -9.99 -2.05
N VAL A 122 -8.25 -10.82 -1.58
CA VAL A 122 -8.94 -10.59 -0.30
C VAL A 122 -7.97 -10.65 0.89
N VAL A 123 -7.02 -11.59 0.87
CA VAL A 123 -6.03 -11.73 1.94
C VAL A 123 -5.07 -10.55 1.95
N GLY A 124 -4.58 -10.13 0.78
CA GLY A 124 -3.75 -8.94 0.64
C GLY A 124 -4.46 -7.66 1.09
N PHE A 125 -5.74 -7.51 0.73
CA PHE A 125 -6.55 -6.36 1.13
C PHE A 125 -6.67 -6.23 2.65
N PHE A 126 -7.04 -7.33 3.31
CA PHE A 126 -7.16 -7.36 4.77
C PHE A 126 -5.81 -7.14 5.44
N THR A 127 -4.76 -7.82 4.96
CA THR A 127 -3.40 -7.72 5.51
C THR A 127 -2.91 -6.27 5.47
N GLY A 128 -3.06 -5.60 4.32
CA GLY A 128 -2.65 -4.20 4.17
C GLY A 128 -3.49 -3.24 5.00
N ALA A 129 -4.82 -3.37 4.97
CA ALA A 129 -5.72 -2.45 5.66
C ALA A 129 -5.62 -2.58 7.18
N VAL A 130 -5.82 -3.79 7.69
CA VAL A 130 -5.86 -4.04 9.13
C VAL A 130 -4.45 -3.98 9.72
N GLY A 131 -3.45 -4.54 9.02
CA GLY A 131 -2.07 -4.50 9.48
C GLY A 131 -1.52 -3.09 9.58
N ASN A 132 -1.76 -2.22 8.58
CA ASN A 132 -1.32 -0.83 8.66
C ASN A 132 -1.99 -0.11 9.83
N MET A 133 -3.31 -0.26 9.97
CA MET A 133 -4.06 0.41 11.03
C MET A 133 -3.54 0.05 12.42
N PHE A 134 -3.30 -1.23 12.70
CA PHE A 134 -2.71 -1.64 13.98
C PHE A 134 -1.25 -1.19 14.13
N GLY A 135 -0.47 -1.18 13.05
CA GLY A 135 0.89 -0.62 13.07
C GLY A 135 0.88 0.85 13.49
N ASP A 136 0.04 1.66 12.87
CA ASP A 136 -0.12 3.08 13.18
C ASP A 136 -0.65 3.27 14.61
N ALA A 137 -1.62 2.45 15.04
CA ALA A 137 -2.14 2.43 16.41
C ALA A 137 -1.02 2.22 17.46
N LEU A 138 -0.14 1.25 17.22
CA LEU A 138 0.96 0.92 18.12
C LEU A 138 2.04 2.02 18.14
N THR A 139 2.18 2.80 17.07
CA THR A 139 3.09 3.97 17.07
C THR A 139 2.52 5.17 17.80
N GLY A 140 1.19 5.31 17.87
CA GLY A 140 0.51 6.39 18.59
C GLY A 140 0.40 7.74 17.87
N PHE A 141 1.09 7.93 16.74
CA PHE A 141 1.19 9.25 16.08
C PHE A 141 0.64 9.32 14.65
N SER A 142 0.28 8.18 14.03
CA SER A 142 0.04 8.14 12.56
C SER A 142 -1.29 7.51 12.13
N LEU A 143 -2.30 7.45 13.00
CA LEU A 143 -3.56 6.76 12.64
C LEU A 143 -4.25 7.47 11.46
N SER A 144 -4.22 6.85 10.29
CA SER A 144 -4.87 7.39 9.09
C SER A 144 -5.70 6.30 8.40
N PRO A 145 -7.02 6.27 8.64
CA PRO A 145 -7.93 5.25 8.09
C PRO A 145 -7.88 5.11 6.56
N GLN A 146 -7.83 6.25 5.86
CA GLN A 146 -7.77 6.30 4.40
C GLN A 146 -6.43 5.76 3.87
N TRP A 147 -5.32 6.03 4.58
CA TRP A 147 -4.01 5.46 4.27
C TRP A 147 -3.95 3.97 4.56
N SER A 148 -4.61 3.52 5.62
CA SER A 148 -4.76 2.09 5.92
C SER A 148 -5.47 1.38 4.76
N ILE A 149 -6.58 1.93 4.27
CA ILE A 149 -7.26 1.39 3.09
C ILE A 149 -6.40 1.48 1.82
N GLY A 150 -5.61 2.55 1.64
CA GLY A 150 -4.61 2.62 0.58
C GLY A 150 -3.61 1.46 0.63
N ASN A 151 -3.08 1.14 1.81
CA ASN A 151 -2.21 -0.03 2.04
C ASN A 151 -2.94 -1.36 1.79
N GLY A 152 -4.23 -1.44 2.14
CA GLY A 152 -5.09 -2.55 1.74
C GLY A 152 -5.12 -2.70 0.22
N LEU A 153 -5.38 -1.63 -0.52
CA LEU A 153 -5.42 -1.65 -1.99
C LEU A 153 -4.07 -2.08 -2.59
N VAL A 154 -2.94 -1.76 -1.95
CA VAL A 154 -1.62 -2.30 -2.35
C VAL A 154 -1.63 -3.82 -2.36
N GLY A 155 -2.03 -4.45 -1.26
CA GLY A 155 -2.10 -5.91 -1.16
C GLY A 155 -3.19 -6.52 -2.03
N PHE A 156 -4.35 -5.86 -2.16
CA PHE A 156 -5.43 -6.30 -3.03
C PHE A 156 -4.99 -6.41 -4.48
N ILE A 157 -4.38 -5.34 -5.01
CA ILE A 157 -3.91 -5.27 -6.39
C ILE A 157 -2.77 -6.26 -6.63
N ALA A 158 -1.88 -6.44 -5.66
CA ALA A 158 -0.82 -7.47 -5.74
C ALA A 158 -1.38 -8.90 -5.89
N GLY A 159 -2.60 -9.16 -5.41
CA GLY A 159 -3.30 -10.44 -5.55
C GLY A 159 -4.18 -10.60 -6.80
N LEU A 160 -4.34 -9.56 -7.61
CA LEU A 160 -5.10 -9.66 -8.87
C LEU A 160 -4.51 -10.58 -9.96
N PRO A 161 -3.22 -11.00 -9.96
CA PRO A 161 -2.74 -12.03 -10.89
C PRO A 161 -3.60 -13.30 -10.95
N PHE A 162 -4.31 -13.65 -9.88
CA PHE A 162 -5.19 -14.83 -9.82
C PHE A 162 -6.39 -14.73 -10.75
N LEU A 163 -6.73 -13.52 -11.19
CA LEU A 163 -7.85 -13.27 -12.10
C LEU A 163 -7.48 -13.51 -13.58
N PHE A 164 -6.19 -13.67 -13.88
CA PHE A 164 -5.69 -13.78 -15.25
C PHE A 164 -5.17 -15.19 -15.53
N SER A 165 -5.66 -15.79 -16.62
CA SER A 165 -5.13 -17.06 -17.13
C SER A 165 -3.76 -16.88 -17.79
N ASP A 166 -3.55 -15.79 -18.51
CA ASP A 166 -2.27 -15.39 -19.10
C ASP A 166 -1.57 -14.36 -18.19
N LYS A 167 -0.75 -14.89 -17.28
CA LYS A 167 0.04 -14.08 -16.34
C LYS A 167 1.10 -13.23 -17.06
N LYS A 168 1.66 -13.67 -18.19
CA LYS A 168 2.66 -12.88 -18.94
C LYS A 168 2.04 -11.63 -19.55
N LYS A 169 0.93 -11.80 -20.27
CA LYS A 169 0.22 -10.67 -20.88
C LYS A 169 -0.29 -9.68 -19.84
N SER A 170 -0.74 -10.18 -18.68
CA SER A 170 -1.19 -9.32 -17.59
C SER A 170 -0.03 -8.49 -17.02
N MET A 171 1.14 -9.10 -16.78
CA MET A 171 2.35 -8.38 -16.37
C MET A 171 2.77 -7.30 -17.37
N ASP A 172 2.77 -7.60 -18.67
CA ASP A 172 3.20 -6.64 -19.69
C ASP A 172 2.27 -5.42 -19.72
N THR A 173 0.95 -5.63 -19.60
CA THR A 173 -0.03 -4.55 -19.46
C THR A 173 0.24 -3.71 -18.21
N VAL A 174 0.48 -4.36 -17.08
CA VAL A 174 0.76 -3.70 -15.80
C VAL A 174 2.05 -2.87 -15.86
N LEU A 175 3.08 -3.35 -16.55
CA LEU A 175 4.34 -2.62 -16.73
C LEU A 175 4.14 -1.34 -17.53
N TRP A 176 3.39 -1.39 -18.63
CA TRP A 176 3.10 -0.19 -19.43
C TRP A 176 2.34 0.86 -18.62
N VAL A 177 1.29 0.45 -17.92
CA VAL A 177 0.50 1.35 -17.06
C VAL A 177 1.37 1.95 -15.96
N SER A 178 2.13 1.11 -15.24
CA SER A 178 2.97 1.56 -14.13
C SER A 178 4.12 2.46 -14.60
N GLY A 179 4.71 2.17 -15.77
CA GLY A 179 5.74 3.00 -16.37
C GLY A 179 5.22 4.39 -16.74
N ALA A 180 4.04 4.46 -17.35
CA ALA A 180 3.39 5.73 -17.64
C ALA A 180 3.11 6.54 -16.36
N LEU A 181 2.61 5.90 -15.30
CA LEU A 181 2.36 6.54 -14.01
C LEU A 181 3.65 6.99 -13.32
N ALA A 182 4.72 6.20 -13.37
CA ALA A 182 6.02 6.54 -12.82
C ALA A 182 6.64 7.75 -13.53
N VAL A 183 6.58 7.79 -14.87
CA VAL A 183 7.04 8.94 -15.66
C VAL A 183 6.19 10.18 -15.37
N LEU A 184 4.87 10.04 -15.36
CA LEU A 184 3.96 11.15 -15.07
C LEU A 184 4.23 11.77 -13.70
N THR A 185 4.38 10.95 -12.67
CA THR A 185 4.61 11.42 -11.30
C THR A 185 6.01 12.02 -11.13
N ALA A 186 7.03 11.49 -11.81
CA ALA A 186 8.34 12.12 -11.86
C ALA A 186 8.32 13.48 -12.58
N LEU A 187 7.57 13.62 -13.67
CA LEU A 187 7.38 14.91 -14.34
C LEU A 187 6.68 15.92 -13.42
N LEU A 188 5.63 15.48 -12.69
CA LEU A 188 4.96 16.32 -11.70
C LEU A 188 5.92 16.83 -10.62
N PHE A 189 6.88 16.02 -10.17
CA PHE A 189 7.93 16.46 -9.25
C PHE A 189 8.78 17.59 -9.83
N PHE A 190 9.29 17.44 -11.06
CA PHE A 190 10.11 18.47 -11.68
C PHE A 190 9.34 19.76 -11.96
N MET A 191 8.04 19.67 -12.25
CA MET A 191 7.16 20.83 -12.44
C MET A 191 6.79 21.55 -11.14
N ASN A 192 6.92 20.89 -9.99
CA ASN A 192 6.51 21.41 -8.68
C ASN A 192 7.65 21.25 -7.66
N ARG A 193 8.87 21.66 -8.04
CA ARG A 193 10.09 21.41 -7.28
C ARG A 193 10.12 22.05 -5.89
N ASP A 194 9.31 23.09 -5.70
CA ASP A 194 9.27 23.93 -4.50
C ASP A 194 8.38 23.39 -3.38
N GLN A 195 7.82 22.17 -3.53
CA GLN A 195 7.07 21.55 -2.43
C GLN A 195 7.95 21.37 -1.19
N ALA A 196 7.44 21.83 -0.05
CA ALA A 196 8.13 21.77 1.22
C ALA A 196 8.19 20.35 1.79
N ASN A 197 9.18 20.12 2.62
CA ASN A 197 9.38 18.97 3.48
C ASN A 197 9.17 19.45 4.91
N MET A 198 7.93 19.38 5.37
CA MET A 198 7.52 19.91 6.67
C MET A 198 8.14 19.15 7.85
N LEU A 199 8.76 18.00 7.59
CA LEU A 199 9.42 17.18 8.62
C LEU A 199 10.92 17.46 8.76
N PHE A 200 11.49 18.36 7.98
CA PHE A 200 12.91 18.69 8.07
C PHE A 200 13.15 19.96 8.88
N PHE A 201 13.93 19.82 9.94
CA PHE A 201 14.31 20.91 10.83
C PHE A 201 15.83 20.97 10.92
N ASP A 202 16.38 22.15 10.61
CA ASP A 202 17.79 22.46 10.79
C ASP A 202 17.91 23.85 11.43
N PRO A 203 17.80 23.93 12.78
CA PRO A 203 17.86 25.19 13.50
C PRO A 203 19.17 25.97 13.29
N ALA A 204 20.28 25.29 13.00
CA ALA A 204 21.57 25.94 12.77
C ALA A 204 21.56 26.75 11.46
N ASN A 205 20.75 26.35 10.49
CA ASN A 205 20.59 27.01 9.20
C ASN A 205 19.25 27.78 9.08
N ASN A 206 18.51 27.94 10.17
CA ASN A 206 17.17 28.56 10.22
C ASN A 206 16.12 27.90 9.31
N ILE A 207 16.17 26.57 9.18
CA ILE A 207 15.20 25.80 8.39
C ILE A 207 14.21 25.11 9.34
N PHE A 208 12.92 25.34 9.15
CA PHE A 208 11.84 24.86 10.01
C PHE A 208 10.67 24.33 9.17
N GLY A 209 10.86 23.19 8.50
CA GLY A 209 9.85 22.55 7.67
C GLY A 209 9.67 23.17 6.28
N ASP A 210 10.54 24.10 5.89
CA ASP A 210 10.51 24.86 4.64
C ASP A 210 11.57 24.39 3.63
N ALA A 211 12.38 23.38 3.96
CA ALA A 211 13.26 22.72 2.99
C ALA A 211 12.44 22.08 1.87
N THR A 212 12.92 22.13 0.63
CA THR A 212 12.23 21.43 -0.48
C THR A 212 12.41 19.91 -0.38
N ILE A 213 11.43 19.15 -0.86
CA ILE A 213 11.54 17.69 -1.04
C ILE A 213 12.85 17.35 -1.77
N SER A 214 13.58 16.31 -1.37
CA SER A 214 14.87 16.01 -2.00
C SER A 214 14.70 15.46 -3.42
N VAL A 215 15.70 15.68 -4.28
CA VAL A 215 15.71 15.06 -5.63
C VAL A 215 15.64 13.54 -5.51
N PHE A 216 16.33 12.96 -4.52
CA PHE A 216 16.30 11.53 -4.26
C PHE A 216 14.88 11.01 -3.99
N ALA A 217 14.10 11.70 -3.14
CA ALA A 217 12.70 11.34 -2.90
C ALA A 217 11.87 11.49 -4.19
N GLY A 218 12.02 12.59 -4.92
CA GLY A 218 11.26 12.84 -6.16
C GLY A 218 11.50 11.85 -7.29
N ILE A 219 12.75 11.38 -7.48
CA ILE A 219 13.10 10.43 -8.55
C ILE A 219 13.04 8.96 -8.11
N SER A 220 12.82 8.69 -6.81
CA SER A 220 12.82 7.32 -6.27
C SER A 220 11.77 6.42 -6.93
N ILE A 221 10.66 6.98 -7.43
CA ILE A 221 9.66 6.24 -8.22
C ILE A 221 10.23 5.67 -9.52
N ILE A 222 11.11 6.42 -10.21
CA ILE A 222 11.77 5.98 -11.44
C ILE A 222 12.83 4.93 -11.11
N ILE A 223 13.61 5.14 -10.06
CA ILE A 223 14.59 4.16 -9.58
C ILE A 223 13.88 2.83 -9.26
N GLY A 224 12.80 2.90 -8.48
CA GLY A 224 11.98 1.75 -8.15
C GLY A 224 11.40 1.06 -9.39
N PHE A 225 10.85 1.81 -10.35
CA PHE A 225 10.35 1.27 -11.60
C PHE A 225 11.43 0.54 -12.41
N VAL A 226 12.64 1.13 -12.52
CA VAL A 226 13.78 0.49 -13.21
C VAL A 226 14.18 -0.81 -12.50
N LEU A 227 14.22 -0.83 -11.17
CA LEU A 227 14.51 -2.06 -10.42
C LEU A 227 13.44 -3.14 -10.67
N VAL A 228 12.17 -2.76 -10.74
CA VAL A 228 11.08 -3.70 -11.10
C VAL A 228 11.25 -4.24 -12.52
N LEU A 229 11.65 -3.41 -13.49
CA LEU A 229 11.99 -3.87 -14.84
C LEU A 229 13.16 -4.86 -14.82
N VAL A 230 14.21 -4.58 -14.05
CA VAL A 230 15.34 -5.50 -13.87
C VAL A 230 14.83 -6.83 -13.32
N VAL A 231 14.00 -6.83 -12.27
CA VAL A 231 13.42 -8.06 -11.72
C VAL A 231 12.59 -8.80 -12.77
N ARG A 232 11.74 -8.09 -13.52
CA ARG A 232 10.88 -8.68 -14.56
C ARG A 232 11.69 -9.48 -15.58
N TYR A 233 12.80 -8.93 -16.06
CA TYR A 233 13.59 -9.55 -17.12
C TYR A 233 14.66 -10.51 -16.59
N ALA A 234 15.31 -10.19 -15.47
CA ALA A 234 16.29 -11.08 -14.84
C ALA A 234 15.65 -12.37 -14.29
N PHE A 235 14.42 -12.28 -13.77
CA PHE A 235 13.63 -13.42 -13.31
C PHE A 235 12.57 -13.85 -14.33
N GLY A 236 12.76 -13.57 -15.63
CA GLY A 236 11.77 -13.89 -16.67
C GLY A 236 11.38 -15.38 -16.77
N SER A 237 12.25 -16.28 -16.30
CA SER A 237 11.98 -17.71 -16.17
C SER A 237 11.17 -18.08 -14.92
N ASN A 238 11.20 -17.24 -13.88
CA ASN A 238 10.42 -17.37 -12.66
C ASN A 238 9.24 -16.40 -12.70
N GLU A 239 8.20 -16.82 -13.42
CA GLU A 239 6.98 -16.04 -13.61
C GLU A 239 6.30 -15.65 -12.30
N ASN A 240 6.45 -16.44 -11.24
CA ASN A 240 5.84 -16.12 -9.96
C ASN A 240 6.47 -14.89 -9.30
N VAL A 241 7.82 -14.84 -9.27
CA VAL A 241 8.55 -13.68 -8.76
C VAL A 241 8.27 -12.45 -9.61
N ALA A 242 8.34 -12.59 -10.94
CA ALA A 242 8.08 -11.49 -11.86
C ALA A 242 6.65 -10.91 -11.67
N ALA A 243 5.64 -11.78 -11.53
CA ALA A 243 4.26 -11.35 -11.34
C ALA A 243 4.05 -10.66 -9.99
N ALA A 244 4.61 -11.21 -8.92
CA ALA A 244 4.49 -10.65 -7.58
C ALA A 244 5.04 -9.23 -7.49
N VAL A 245 6.24 -9.00 -8.05
CA VAL A 245 6.87 -7.68 -8.04
C VAL A 245 6.13 -6.70 -8.95
N THR A 246 5.75 -7.13 -10.15
CA THR A 246 5.09 -6.26 -11.14
C THR A 246 3.71 -5.80 -10.65
N TRP A 247 2.91 -6.71 -10.09
CA TRP A 247 1.60 -6.38 -9.54
C TRP A 247 1.70 -5.67 -8.19
N GLY A 248 2.70 -6.00 -7.37
CA GLY A 248 3.02 -5.24 -6.16
C GLY A 248 3.35 -3.77 -6.46
N MET A 249 4.11 -3.51 -7.54
CA MET A 249 4.40 -2.15 -8.00
C MET A 249 3.13 -1.37 -8.35
N LEU A 250 2.25 -1.95 -9.18
CA LEU A 250 0.98 -1.29 -9.52
C LEU A 250 0.13 -1.06 -8.28
N GLY A 251 0.07 -2.04 -7.39
CA GLY A 251 -0.64 -1.92 -6.13
C GLY A 251 -0.11 -0.76 -5.30
N ASN A 252 1.21 -0.62 -5.18
CA ASN A 252 1.84 0.49 -4.47
C ASN A 252 1.51 1.85 -5.08
N ILE A 253 1.63 1.97 -6.41
CA ILE A 253 1.32 3.22 -7.12
C ILE A 253 -0.15 3.62 -6.93
N LEU A 254 -1.08 2.69 -7.17
CA LEU A 254 -2.51 3.01 -7.11
C LEU A 254 -3.03 3.12 -5.67
N GLY A 255 -2.58 2.26 -4.77
CA GLY A 255 -3.01 2.25 -3.37
C GLY A 255 -2.52 3.48 -2.59
N LEU A 256 -1.25 3.87 -2.76
CA LEU A 256 -0.73 5.09 -2.14
C LEU A 256 -1.16 6.35 -2.89
N GLY A 257 -1.34 6.26 -4.20
CA GLY A 257 -1.95 7.35 -4.98
C GLY A 257 -3.36 7.66 -4.48
N PHE A 258 -4.17 6.62 -4.23
CA PHE A 258 -5.49 6.76 -3.61
C PHE A 258 -5.42 7.47 -2.25
N ALA A 259 -4.49 7.04 -1.37
CA ALA A 259 -4.34 7.63 -0.04
C ALA A 259 -3.92 9.11 -0.12
N ALA A 260 -2.87 9.44 -0.86
CA ALA A 260 -2.40 10.82 -0.99
C ALA A 260 -3.44 11.73 -1.67
N ILE A 261 -4.10 11.25 -2.73
CA ILE A 261 -5.17 12.02 -3.40
C ILE A 261 -6.31 12.34 -2.42
N SER A 262 -6.64 11.43 -1.51
CA SER A 262 -7.69 11.69 -0.51
C SER A 262 -7.38 12.86 0.43
N ASP A 263 -6.10 13.15 0.67
CA ASP A 263 -5.67 14.24 1.56
C ASP A 263 -5.88 15.64 0.96
N ILE A 264 -6.17 15.73 -0.34
CA ILE A 264 -6.68 16.97 -0.97
C ILE A 264 -7.97 17.43 -0.30
N TRP A 265 -8.89 16.50 -0.02
CA TRP A 265 -10.18 16.82 0.60
C TRP A 265 -10.16 16.69 2.12
N ILE A 266 -9.29 15.84 2.68
CA ILE A 266 -9.22 15.61 4.12
C ILE A 266 -8.39 16.70 4.82
N ASN A 267 -7.22 17.03 4.27
CA ASN A 267 -6.27 17.98 4.88
C ASN A 267 -6.18 19.30 4.10
N GLY A 268 -6.91 19.44 2.98
CA GLY A 268 -6.90 20.67 2.17
C GLY A 268 -5.64 20.86 1.34
N PHE A 269 -4.89 19.78 1.08
CA PHE A 269 -3.66 19.87 0.29
C PHE A 269 -3.94 20.22 -1.17
N SER A 270 -3.02 20.97 -1.79
CA SER A 270 -3.02 21.11 -3.24
C SER A 270 -2.70 19.76 -3.90
N PHE A 271 -3.06 19.59 -5.18
CA PHE A 271 -2.69 18.39 -5.92
C PHE A 271 -1.17 18.16 -5.95
N ALA A 272 -0.39 19.24 -6.10
CA ALA A 272 1.07 19.17 -6.06
C ALA A 272 1.57 18.71 -4.68
N ALA A 273 1.00 19.25 -3.60
CA ALA A 273 1.35 18.85 -2.24
C ALA A 273 1.08 17.35 -2.02
N ALA A 274 -0.13 16.87 -2.29
CA ALA A 274 -0.47 15.45 -2.16
C ALA A 274 0.45 14.54 -3.01
N MET A 275 0.65 14.87 -4.28
CA MET A 275 1.39 13.98 -5.19
C MET A 275 2.91 14.05 -5.00
N VAL A 276 3.48 15.23 -4.79
CA VAL A 276 4.93 15.43 -4.70
C VAL A 276 5.42 15.33 -3.26
N GLY A 277 4.65 15.83 -2.32
CA GLY A 277 5.06 15.89 -0.92
C GLY A 277 4.67 14.67 -0.09
N GLU A 278 3.67 13.88 -0.50
CA GLU A 278 3.28 12.66 0.24
C GLU A 278 3.42 11.39 -0.60
N PHE A 279 2.78 11.35 -1.78
CA PHE A 279 2.77 10.16 -2.61
C PHE A 279 4.18 9.74 -3.05
N LEU A 280 4.99 10.64 -3.62
CA LEU A 280 6.32 10.28 -4.10
C LEU A 280 7.26 9.80 -2.98
N PRO A 281 7.37 10.51 -1.83
CA PRO A 281 8.14 10.03 -0.67
C PRO A 281 7.67 8.68 -0.13
N ALA A 282 6.40 8.32 -0.26
CA ALA A 282 5.88 7.03 0.18
C ALA A 282 6.07 5.94 -0.89
N ALA A 283 5.60 6.19 -2.10
CA ALA A 283 5.53 5.19 -3.17
C ALA A 283 6.91 4.85 -3.73
N GLY A 284 7.80 5.82 -3.90
CA GLY A 284 9.09 5.58 -4.52
C GLY A 284 10.00 4.64 -3.71
N PRO A 285 10.27 4.90 -2.41
CA PRO A 285 11.03 3.96 -1.58
C PRO A 285 10.36 2.59 -1.46
N ASN A 286 9.03 2.54 -1.41
CA ASN A 286 8.30 1.27 -1.37
C ASN A 286 8.53 0.43 -2.62
N LEU A 287 8.67 1.02 -3.81
CA LEU A 287 9.01 0.27 -5.03
C LEU A 287 10.41 -0.34 -4.96
N ILE A 288 11.38 0.37 -4.37
CA ILE A 288 12.73 -0.14 -4.16
C ILE A 288 12.67 -1.35 -3.21
N PHE A 289 11.96 -1.24 -2.09
CA PHE A 289 11.77 -2.36 -1.17
C PHE A 289 11.01 -3.53 -1.80
N ALA A 290 9.97 -3.24 -2.60
CA ALA A 290 9.22 -4.27 -3.31
C ALA A 290 10.13 -5.07 -4.26
N ALA A 291 10.97 -4.39 -5.04
CA ALA A 291 11.90 -5.03 -5.97
C ALA A 291 12.96 -5.91 -5.29
N ILE A 292 13.28 -5.65 -4.01
CA ILE A 292 14.28 -6.42 -3.25
C ILE A 292 13.62 -7.52 -2.43
N LEU A 293 12.60 -7.20 -1.65
CA LEU A 293 12.06 -8.07 -0.60
C LEU A 293 10.98 -9.03 -1.12
N VAL A 294 10.14 -8.61 -2.06
CA VAL A 294 9.07 -9.49 -2.58
C VAL A 294 9.65 -10.73 -3.28
N PRO A 295 10.71 -10.63 -4.12
CA PRO A 295 11.36 -11.82 -4.69
C PRO A 295 11.85 -12.81 -3.63
N LEU A 296 12.42 -12.31 -2.53
CA LEU A 296 12.93 -13.13 -1.44
C LEU A 296 11.78 -13.87 -0.73
N LEU A 297 10.69 -13.17 -0.43
CA LEU A 297 9.51 -13.76 0.21
C LEU A 297 8.86 -14.83 -0.67
N VAL A 298 8.68 -14.54 -1.95
CA VAL A 298 8.11 -15.50 -2.92
C VAL A 298 9.01 -16.70 -3.11
N GLY A 299 10.33 -16.50 -3.22
CA GLY A 299 11.31 -17.58 -3.35
C GLY A 299 11.39 -18.46 -2.10
N ALA A 300 11.34 -17.87 -0.91
CA ALA A 300 11.31 -18.59 0.36
C ALA A 300 10.02 -19.42 0.48
N TYR A 301 8.86 -18.83 0.18
CA TYR A 301 7.58 -19.52 0.21
C TYR A 301 7.51 -20.69 -0.76
N ALA A 302 7.95 -20.50 -2.00
CA ALA A 302 8.03 -21.58 -2.99
C ALA A 302 8.96 -22.73 -2.54
N SER A 303 9.97 -22.44 -1.72
CA SER A 303 10.85 -23.47 -1.17
C SER A 303 10.17 -24.25 -0.03
N VAL A 304 9.41 -23.58 0.83
CA VAL A 304 8.59 -24.22 1.87
C VAL A 304 7.48 -25.09 1.27
N GLN A 305 6.81 -24.62 0.22
CA GLN A 305 5.80 -25.41 -0.51
C GLN A 305 6.39 -26.72 -1.04
N ARG A 306 7.53 -26.65 -1.73
CA ARG A 306 8.26 -27.83 -2.22
C ARG A 306 8.65 -28.80 -1.12
N GLN A 307 9.11 -28.31 0.04
CA GLN A 307 9.48 -29.17 1.18
C GLN A 307 8.29 -29.81 1.87
N SER A 308 7.17 -29.09 1.96
CA SER A 308 5.95 -29.57 2.62
C SER A 308 5.08 -30.47 1.73
N GLY A 309 5.46 -30.66 0.46
CA GLY A 309 4.70 -31.47 -0.50
C GLY A 309 3.36 -30.85 -0.89
N ARG A 310 3.24 -29.52 -0.80
CA ARG A 310 2.01 -28.75 -1.07
C ARG A 310 2.22 -27.73 -2.17
#